data_AF-A0A510L9T1-F1
#
_entry.id   AF-A0A510L9T1-F1
#
_cell.length_a   1.000
_cell.length_b   1.000
_cell.length_c   1.000
_cell.angle_alpha   90.00
_cell.angle_beta   90.00
_cell.angle_gamma   90.00
#
_symmetry.space_group_name_H-M   'P 1'
#
loop_
_entity.id
_entity.type
_entity.pdbx_description
1 polymer ?
#
loop_
_entity_poly.entity_id
_entity_poly.type
_entity_poly.pdbx_seq_one_letter_code
_entity_poly.pdbx_strand_id
1 'polypeptide(L)'
;MPKKEKLKEKPKKKKGLLNSNFLVTLFFLITVAVVATNRYDRRHRSKIHVEVDKNLVQETTQEEEIQNKISIFVYDPATKTVNEREIAVPRQMNLIEGDFINGIIRNSNYISEDMKFRSAYNLRIDNVNTTVVKLNAAFANLKKDTELFNGFSQAVTNTILKNFPNIQSVIIQIDGETSTR
;
A
#
# COMPACT_ATOMS: atom_id res chain seq x y z
N MET A 1 -40.92 56.71 -65.62
CA MET A 1 -41.14 55.40 -66.29
C MET A 1 -40.96 55.63 -67.79
N PRO A 2 -40.30 54.77 -68.59
CA PRO A 2 -40.25 53.30 -68.47
C PRO A 2 -38.84 52.65 -68.49
N LYS A 3 -38.89 51.38 -68.06
CA LYS A 3 -37.99 50.20 -68.16
C LYS A 3 -36.51 50.36 -68.55
N LYS A 4 -35.65 50.05 -67.57
CA LYS A 4 -34.26 49.59 -67.74
C LYS A 4 -34.21 48.23 -68.45
N GLU A 5 -33.48 48.15 -69.55
CA GLU A 5 -33.01 46.88 -70.13
C GLU A 5 -31.95 46.25 -69.23
N LYS A 6 -32.14 44.97 -68.91
CA LYS A 6 -31.19 44.15 -68.15
C LYS A 6 -30.25 43.46 -69.15
N LEU A 7 -29.02 43.93 -69.26
CA LEU A 7 -27.94 43.12 -69.84
C LEU A 7 -27.53 42.07 -68.79
N LYS A 8 -27.83 40.80 -69.06
CA LYS A 8 -27.37 39.66 -68.25
C LYS A 8 -25.92 39.34 -68.59
N GLU A 9 -24.97 39.71 -67.74
CA GLU A 9 -23.68 39.01 -67.70
C GLU A 9 -23.85 37.67 -66.99
N LYS A 10 -23.45 36.58 -67.66
CA LYS A 10 -23.43 35.23 -67.09
C LYS A 10 -22.29 35.11 -66.08
N PRO A 11 -22.52 34.65 -64.84
CA PRO A 11 -21.40 34.27 -63.98
C PRO A 11 -20.71 33.03 -64.57
N LYS A 12 -19.41 33.15 -64.86
CA LYS A 12 -18.54 32.04 -65.25
C LYS A 12 -18.57 30.98 -64.13
N LYS A 13 -18.99 29.75 -64.45
CA LYS A 13 -18.85 28.59 -63.56
C LYS A 13 -17.37 28.44 -63.19
N LYS A 14 -17.03 28.59 -61.90
CA LYS A 14 -15.74 28.09 -61.38
C LYS A 14 -15.77 26.57 -61.52
N LYS A 15 -14.87 26.02 -62.35
CA LYS A 15 -14.66 24.58 -62.49
C LYS A 15 -14.26 24.03 -61.12
N GLY A 16 -15.04 23.08 -60.61
CA GLY A 16 -14.79 22.42 -59.33
C GLY A 16 -13.43 21.72 -59.35
N LEU A 17 -12.64 21.95 -58.31
CA LEU A 17 -11.27 21.45 -58.16
C LEU A 17 -11.25 20.03 -57.58
N LEU A 18 -12.15 19.15 -58.03
CA LEU A 18 -12.28 17.78 -57.51
C LEU A 18 -12.38 16.82 -58.69
N ASN A 19 -11.25 16.63 -59.38
CA ASN A 19 -11.10 15.49 -60.27
C ASN A 19 -10.90 14.24 -59.40
N SER A 20 -11.71 13.20 -59.63
CA SER A 20 -11.79 11.95 -58.84
C SER A 20 -10.42 11.32 -58.52
N ASN A 21 -9.42 11.54 -59.38
CA ASN A 21 -8.09 10.96 -59.21
C ASN A 21 -7.25 11.68 -58.15
N PHE A 22 -7.50 12.97 -57.86
CA PHE A 22 -6.72 13.72 -56.86
C PHE A 22 -6.94 13.19 -55.44
N LEU A 23 -8.18 12.84 -55.10
CA LEU A 23 -8.52 12.26 -53.81
C LEU A 23 -7.82 10.92 -53.59
N VAL A 24 -7.78 10.06 -54.62
CA VAL A 24 -7.12 8.74 -54.54
C VAL A 24 -5.61 8.91 -54.34
N THR A 25 -4.96 9.82 -55.08
CA THR A 25 -3.53 10.09 -54.91
C THR A 25 -3.22 10.69 -53.52
N LEU A 26 -4.10 11.56 -53.01
CA LEU A 26 -3.97 12.14 -51.68
C LEU A 26 -4.06 11.07 -50.58
N PHE A 27 -5.03 10.16 -50.68
CA PHE A 27 -5.14 9.04 -49.73
C PHE A 27 -3.90 8.15 -49.78
N PHE A 28 -3.38 7.86 -50.97
CA PHE A 28 -2.18 7.04 -51.11
C PHE A 28 -0.95 7.69 -50.43
N LEU A 29 -0.78 9.00 -50.57
CA LEU A 29 0.32 9.73 -49.92
C LEU A 29 0.19 9.73 -48.38
N ILE A 30 -1.02 9.84 -47.84
CA ILE A 30 -1.26 9.77 -46.39
C ILE A 30 -0.87 8.39 -45.85
N THR A 31 -1.25 7.31 -46.55
CA THR A 31 -0.91 5.95 -46.12
C THR A 31 0.60 5.71 -46.13
N VAL A 32 1.30 6.18 -47.17
CA VAL A 32 2.76 6.08 -47.25
C VAL A 32 3.44 6.87 -46.12
N ALA A 33 2.95 8.08 -45.82
CA ALA A 33 3.48 8.89 -44.74
C ALA A 33 3.34 8.19 -43.38
N VAL A 34 2.15 7.68 -43.05
CA VAL A 34 1.89 6.97 -41.78
C VAL A 34 2.79 5.74 -41.63
N VAL A 35 2.95 4.96 -42.69
CA VAL A 35 3.82 3.77 -42.67
C VAL A 35 5.29 4.16 -42.47
N ALA A 36 5.75 5.24 -43.10
CA ALA A 36 7.10 5.75 -42.93
C ALA A 36 7.35 6.24 -41.50
N THR A 37 6.42 7.01 -40.92
CA THR A 37 6.53 7.50 -39.54
C THR A 37 6.53 6.34 -38.54
N ASN A 38 5.67 5.34 -38.73
CA ASN A 38 5.63 4.15 -37.88
C ASN A 38 6.92 3.33 -37.97
N ARG A 39 7.48 3.16 -39.18
CA ARG A 39 8.75 2.45 -39.37
C ARG A 39 9.94 3.20 -38.74
N TYR A 40 9.92 4.52 -38.83
CA TYR A 40 10.93 5.39 -38.21
C TYR A 40 10.85 5.32 -36.68
N ASP A 41 9.66 5.48 -36.12
CA ASP A 41 9.42 5.39 -34.67
C ASP A 41 9.80 4.01 -34.12
N ARG A 42 9.46 2.93 -34.85
CA ARG A 42 9.86 1.57 -34.48
C ARG A 42 11.38 1.33 -34.50
N ARG A 43 12.14 2.06 -35.33
CA ARG A 43 13.61 1.99 -35.35
C ARG A 43 14.28 2.93 -34.33
N HIS A 44 13.55 3.92 -33.84
CA HIS A 44 14.05 4.90 -32.87
C HIS A 44 13.39 4.81 -31.48
N ARG A 45 12.67 3.72 -31.18
CA ARG A 45 12.26 3.41 -29.82
C ARG A 45 13.49 3.27 -28.92
N SER A 46 13.77 4.31 -28.16
CA SER A 46 14.71 4.29 -27.05
C SER A 46 14.29 3.16 -26.11
N LYS A 47 15.19 2.19 -25.93
CA LYS A 47 15.06 1.25 -24.82
C LYS A 47 15.34 2.05 -23.55
N ILE A 48 14.40 2.05 -22.61
CA ILE A 48 14.61 2.59 -21.28
C ILE A 48 15.71 1.72 -20.66
N HIS A 49 16.93 2.26 -20.59
CA HIS A 49 17.96 1.67 -19.74
C HIS A 49 17.57 2.00 -18.30
N VAL A 50 17.04 1.00 -17.60
CA VAL A 50 16.90 1.07 -16.14
C VAL A 50 18.29 0.86 -15.58
N GLU A 51 19.03 1.94 -15.44
CA GLU A 51 20.26 1.94 -14.65
C GLU A 51 19.83 2.01 -13.19
N VAL A 52 19.98 0.88 -12.49
CA VAL A 52 19.78 0.84 -11.03
C VAL A 52 20.90 1.66 -10.42
N ASP A 53 20.54 2.81 -9.85
CA ASP A 53 21.47 3.66 -9.13
C ASP A 53 22.06 2.85 -7.97
N LYS A 54 23.38 2.64 -8.01
CA LYS A 54 24.09 1.84 -7.01
C LYS A 54 24.11 2.54 -5.64
N ASN A 55 23.83 3.83 -5.59
CA ASN A 55 23.74 4.60 -4.34
C ASN A 55 22.43 4.32 -3.58
N LEU A 56 21.33 4.02 -4.28
CA LEU A 56 20.08 3.56 -3.66
C LEU A 56 20.29 2.24 -2.90
N VAL A 57 21.13 1.33 -3.43
CA VAL A 57 21.48 0.08 -2.73
C VAL A 57 22.27 0.35 -1.44
N GLN A 58 23.13 1.37 -1.42
CA GLN A 58 23.87 1.75 -0.23
C GLN A 58 22.97 2.39 0.84
N GLU A 59 22.02 3.24 0.45
CA GLU A 59 21.04 3.82 1.38
C GLU A 59 20.16 2.74 2.02
N THR A 60 19.63 1.78 1.24
CA THR A 60 18.86 0.65 1.80
C THR A 60 19.69 -0.21 2.74
N THR A 61 20.97 -0.44 2.43
CA THR A 61 21.87 -1.25 3.28
C THR A 61 22.21 -0.52 4.59
N GLN A 62 22.39 0.81 4.55
CA GLN A 62 22.60 1.61 5.75
C GLN A 62 21.35 1.71 6.62
N GLU A 63 20.15 1.82 6.03
CA GLU A 63 18.89 1.81 6.80
C GLU A 63 18.62 0.43 7.46
N GLU A 64 19.00 -0.67 6.81
CA GLU A 64 18.94 -2.01 7.40
C GLU A 64 19.92 -2.19 8.58
N GLU A 65 21.09 -1.54 8.57
CA GLU A 65 22.03 -1.55 9.70
C GLU A 65 21.52 -0.77 10.93
N ILE A 66 20.57 0.16 10.74
CA ILE A 66 20.03 1.03 11.80
C ILE A 66 18.69 0.50 12.36
N GLN A 67 18.30 -0.73 12.01
CA GLN A 67 17.05 -1.34 12.48
C GLN A 67 17.29 -2.70 13.12
N ASN A 68 16.56 -2.98 14.20
CA ASN A 68 16.52 -4.32 14.79
C ASN A 68 15.48 -5.15 14.03
N LYS A 69 15.82 -6.40 13.67
CA LYS A 69 14.84 -7.35 13.15
C LYS A 69 14.24 -8.13 14.32
N ILE A 70 12.92 -8.13 14.42
CA ILE A 70 12.18 -8.85 15.47
C ILE A 70 11.14 -9.79 14.85
N SER A 71 10.93 -10.93 15.49
CA SER A 71 9.87 -11.87 15.12
C SER A 71 8.60 -11.59 15.91
N ILE A 72 7.51 -11.37 15.18
CA ILE A 72 6.16 -11.18 15.72
C ILE A 72 5.19 -12.17 15.08
N PHE A 73 4.11 -12.49 15.79
CA PHE A 73 2.97 -13.17 15.21
C PHE A 73 1.90 -12.14 14.85
N VAL A 74 1.25 -12.33 13.69
CA VAL A 74 0.18 -11.45 13.20
C VAL A 74 -1.00 -12.32 12.78
N TYR A 75 -2.18 -11.98 13.28
CA TYR A 75 -3.44 -12.59 12.82
C TYR A 75 -3.85 -12.01 11.47
N ASP A 76 -4.26 -12.87 10.55
CA ASP A 76 -4.81 -12.49 9.26
C ASP A 76 -6.31 -12.85 9.22
N PRO A 77 -7.22 -11.86 9.22
CA PRO A 77 -8.66 -12.10 9.17
C PRO A 77 -9.14 -12.78 7.89
N ALA A 78 -8.41 -12.65 6.77
CA ALA A 78 -8.81 -13.26 5.50
C ALA A 78 -8.59 -14.77 5.51
N THR A 79 -7.50 -15.22 6.14
CA THR A 79 -7.13 -16.64 6.22
C THR A 79 -7.52 -17.27 7.56
N LYS A 80 -7.89 -16.46 8.55
CA LYS A 80 -8.17 -16.88 9.94
C LYS A 80 -7.00 -17.59 10.60
N THR A 81 -5.78 -17.17 10.27
CA THR A 81 -4.54 -17.78 10.79
C THR A 81 -3.65 -16.76 11.46
N VAL A 82 -2.90 -17.23 12.47
CA VAL A 82 -1.84 -16.47 13.13
C VAL A 82 -0.51 -16.94 12.57
N ASN A 83 0.19 -16.07 11.86
CA ASN A 83 1.45 -16.39 11.19
C ASN A 83 2.61 -15.58 11.76
N GLU A 84 3.77 -16.19 11.83
CA GLU A 84 5.01 -15.52 12.19
C GLU A 84 5.50 -14.62 11.05
N ARG A 85 5.97 -13.43 11.39
CA ARG A 85 6.54 -12.45 10.48
C ARG A 85 7.74 -11.79 11.12
N GLU A 86 8.78 -11.57 10.32
CA GLU A 86 9.90 -10.73 10.72
C GLU A 86 9.61 -9.28 10.34
N ILE A 87 9.79 -8.36 11.27
CA ILE A 87 9.62 -6.93 11.04
C ILE A 87 10.86 -6.17 11.49
N ALA A 88 11.09 -5.03 10.86
CA ALA A 88 12.13 -4.11 11.26
C ALA A 88 11.55 -3.06 12.23
N VAL A 89 12.24 -2.85 13.34
CA VAL A 89 11.92 -1.81 14.33
C VAL A 89 13.11 -0.88 14.53
N PRO A 90 12.90 0.39 14.91
CA PRO A 90 13.99 1.32 15.17
C PRO A 90 15.02 0.72 16.13
N ARG A 91 16.31 0.90 15.84
CA ARG A 91 17.37 0.33 16.67
C ARG A 91 17.29 0.83 18.10
N GLN A 92 17.10 -0.12 19.00
CA GLN A 92 17.10 0.09 20.44
C GLN A 92 18.03 -0.95 21.09
N MET A 93 18.75 -0.55 22.14
CA MET A 93 19.70 -1.44 22.81
C MET A 93 18.99 -2.59 23.54
N ASN A 94 17.80 -2.32 24.09
CA ASN A 94 16.98 -3.28 24.80
C ASN A 94 15.58 -3.22 24.22
N LEU A 95 15.18 -4.28 23.51
CA LEU A 95 13.80 -4.46 23.08
C LEU A 95 12.96 -4.89 24.28
N ILE A 96 11.81 -4.26 24.46
CA ILE A 96 10.85 -4.58 25.52
C ILE A 96 9.54 -5.08 24.92
N GLU A 97 8.67 -5.68 25.74
CA GLU A 97 7.40 -6.27 25.33
C GLU A 97 6.55 -5.29 24.51
N GLY A 98 6.60 -4.00 24.85
CA GLY A 98 5.90 -2.94 24.14
C GLY A 98 6.31 -2.77 22.67
N ASP A 99 7.57 -3.01 22.32
CA ASP A 99 8.04 -2.88 20.93
C ASP A 99 7.43 -3.96 20.05
N PHE A 100 7.36 -5.19 20.56
CA PHE A 100 6.72 -6.31 19.88
C PHE A 100 5.21 -6.07 19.73
N ILE A 101 4.53 -5.63 20.79
CA ILE A 101 3.08 -5.35 20.74
C ILE A 101 2.76 -4.22 19.75
N ASN A 102 3.55 -3.15 19.76
CA ASN A 102 3.42 -2.08 18.76
C ASN A 102 3.69 -2.59 17.34
N GLY A 103 4.65 -3.51 17.18
CA GLY A 103 4.90 -4.21 15.93
C GLY A 103 3.66 -4.94 15.42
N ILE A 104 2.97 -5.70 16.28
CA ILE A 104 1.74 -6.41 15.94
C ILE A 104 0.64 -5.43 15.53
N ILE A 105 0.42 -4.37 16.31
CA ILE A 105 -0.60 -3.35 16.02
C ILE A 105 -0.37 -2.74 14.64
N ARG A 106 0.86 -2.32 14.34
CA ARG A 106 1.22 -1.70 13.05
C ARG A 106 1.08 -2.64 11.85
N ASN A 107 1.20 -3.95 12.06
CA ASN A 107 1.13 -4.96 11.00
C ASN A 107 -0.24 -5.64 10.89
N SER A 108 -1.22 -5.22 11.68
CA SER A 108 -2.58 -5.75 11.68
C SER A 108 -3.53 -4.80 10.95
N ASN A 109 -3.97 -5.18 9.76
CA ASN A 109 -4.82 -4.34 8.89
C ASN A 109 -6.24 -4.09 9.40
N TYR A 110 -6.68 -4.81 10.44
CA TYR A 110 -7.97 -4.67 11.09
C TYR A 110 -7.91 -3.80 12.36
N ILE A 111 -6.73 -3.29 12.71
CA ILE A 111 -6.52 -2.39 13.84
C ILE A 111 -6.48 -0.95 13.32
N SER A 112 -7.34 -0.10 13.88
CA SER A 112 -7.43 1.32 13.49
C SER A 112 -6.40 2.19 14.20
N GLU A 113 -6.12 3.38 13.67
CA GLU A 113 -5.07 4.28 14.19
C GLU A 113 -5.31 4.79 15.63
N ASP A 114 -6.57 4.79 16.06
CA ASP A 114 -6.96 5.14 17.42
C ASP A 114 -6.70 4.01 18.42
N MET A 115 -6.51 2.76 17.97
CA MET A 115 -6.16 1.62 18.81
C MET A 115 -4.67 1.62 19.14
N LYS A 116 -4.35 1.93 20.39
CA LYS A 116 -2.97 2.14 20.85
C LYS A 116 -2.62 1.29 22.07
N PHE A 117 -1.41 0.76 22.04
CA PHE A 117 -0.76 0.21 23.22
C PHE A 117 -0.53 1.31 24.27
N ARG A 118 -0.73 0.97 25.54
CA ARG A 118 -0.49 1.88 26.68
C ARG A 118 0.75 1.50 27.46
N SER A 119 0.82 0.24 27.91
CA SER A 119 1.92 -0.24 28.75
C SER A 119 1.92 -1.76 28.81
N ALA A 120 3.08 -2.34 29.06
CA ALA A 120 3.24 -3.75 29.41
C ALA A 120 4.09 -3.82 30.68
N TYR A 121 3.72 -4.69 31.61
CA TYR A 121 4.47 -4.89 32.84
C TYR A 121 4.30 -6.32 33.34
N ASN A 122 5.33 -6.84 34.00
CA ASN A 122 5.38 -8.21 34.47
C ASN A 122 4.96 -8.26 35.94
N LEU A 123 3.98 -9.10 36.23
CA LEU A 123 3.50 -9.40 37.58
C LEU A 123 3.59 -10.90 37.84
N ARG A 124 3.73 -11.25 39.11
CA ARG A 124 3.61 -12.65 39.53
C ARG A 124 2.19 -12.87 40.07
N ILE A 125 1.38 -13.59 39.30
CA ILE A 125 -0.02 -13.92 39.63
C ILE A 125 -0.06 -15.43 39.87
N ASP A 126 -0.52 -15.86 41.05
CA ASP A 126 -0.55 -17.28 41.42
C ASP A 126 0.78 -18.00 41.19
N ASN A 127 1.87 -17.31 41.53
CA ASN A 127 3.26 -17.75 41.35
C ASN A 127 3.76 -17.88 39.90
N VAL A 128 2.93 -17.51 38.91
CA VAL A 128 3.23 -17.51 37.47
C VAL A 128 3.68 -16.12 37.02
N ASN A 129 4.83 -16.05 36.34
CA ASN A 129 5.31 -14.81 35.72
C ASN A 129 4.41 -14.44 34.54
N THR A 130 3.63 -13.38 34.71
CA THR A 130 2.57 -12.97 33.80
C THR A 130 2.85 -11.56 33.27
N THR A 131 2.87 -11.40 31.95
CA THR A 131 2.89 -10.07 31.33
C THR A 131 1.47 -9.54 31.22
N VAL A 132 1.20 -8.39 31.84
CA VAL A 132 -0.06 -7.67 31.68
C VAL A 132 0.12 -6.59 30.62
N VAL A 133 -0.61 -6.75 29.52
CA VAL A 133 -0.64 -5.81 28.38
C VAL A 133 -1.86 -4.91 28.53
N LYS A 134 -1.63 -3.60 28.70
CA LYS A 134 -2.70 -2.60 28.71
C LYS A 134 -2.82 -1.92 27.36
N LEU A 135 -4.05 -1.88 26.86
CA LEU A 135 -4.46 -1.25 25.62
C LEU A 135 -5.44 -0.12 25.92
N ASN A 136 -5.57 0.85 25.03
CA ASN A 136 -6.53 1.94 25.24
C ASN A 136 -7.98 1.52 24.95
N ALA A 137 -8.94 2.35 25.36
CA ALA A 137 -10.37 2.07 25.24
C ALA A 137 -10.87 1.81 23.81
N ALA A 138 -10.16 2.25 22.77
CA ALA A 138 -10.52 2.00 21.38
C ALA A 138 -10.60 0.49 21.04
N PHE A 139 -9.80 -0.33 21.71
CA PHE A 139 -9.85 -1.80 21.58
C PHE A 139 -11.15 -2.43 22.06
N ALA A 140 -11.99 -1.71 22.83
CA ALA A 140 -13.32 -2.20 23.21
C ALA A 140 -14.22 -2.47 22.00
N ASN A 141 -14.02 -1.74 20.90
CA ASN A 141 -14.74 -2.01 19.64
C ASN A 141 -14.25 -3.30 18.98
N LEU A 142 -12.95 -3.55 18.99
CA LEU A 142 -12.38 -4.81 18.50
C LEU A 142 -12.91 -6.00 19.31
N LYS A 143 -13.02 -5.87 20.63
CA LYS A 143 -13.52 -6.93 21.52
C LYS A 143 -14.96 -7.38 21.21
N LYS A 144 -15.78 -6.50 20.62
CA LYS A 144 -17.14 -6.87 20.15
C LYS A 144 -17.08 -7.88 19.01
N ASP A 145 -16.01 -7.86 18.21
CA ASP A 145 -15.70 -8.90 17.24
C ASP A 145 -14.79 -9.94 17.90
N THR A 146 -15.41 -11.00 18.41
CA THR A 146 -14.71 -12.07 19.14
C THR A 146 -13.65 -12.75 18.29
N GLU A 147 -13.85 -12.88 16.97
CA GLU A 147 -12.89 -13.54 16.09
C GLU A 147 -11.63 -12.69 15.95
N LEU A 148 -11.78 -11.41 15.60
CA LEU A 148 -10.66 -10.50 15.45
C LEU A 148 -9.91 -10.30 16.78
N PHE A 149 -10.64 -10.14 17.88
CA PHE A 149 -10.03 -9.93 19.19
C PHE A 149 -9.28 -11.16 19.69
N ASN A 150 -9.81 -12.37 19.48
CA ASN A 150 -9.12 -13.60 19.85
C ASN A 150 -7.88 -13.82 18.99
N GLY A 151 -7.98 -13.58 17.68
CA GLY A 151 -6.83 -13.65 16.78
C GLY A 151 -5.72 -12.69 17.19
N PHE A 152 -6.07 -11.44 17.49
CA PHE A 152 -5.13 -10.45 18.05
C PHE A 152 -4.53 -10.91 19.38
N SER A 153 -5.36 -11.41 20.30
CA SER A 153 -4.90 -11.86 21.62
C SER A 153 -3.93 -13.03 21.52
N GLN A 154 -4.20 -13.96 20.60
CA GLN A 154 -3.31 -15.08 20.30
C GLN A 154 -2.00 -14.61 19.68
N ALA A 155 -2.05 -13.66 18.74
CA ALA A 155 -0.86 -13.05 18.15
C ALA A 155 0.05 -12.39 19.20
N VAL A 156 -0.52 -11.60 20.12
CA VAL A 156 0.20 -10.99 21.24
C VAL A 156 0.79 -12.06 22.15
N THR A 157 0.00 -13.05 22.55
CA THR A 157 0.42 -14.12 23.46
C THR A 157 1.58 -14.92 22.88
N ASN A 158 1.46 -15.39 21.63
CA ASN A 158 2.51 -16.17 20.97
C ASN A 158 3.81 -15.37 20.83
N THR A 159 3.70 -14.07 20.51
CA THR A 159 4.87 -13.20 20.36
C THR A 159 5.61 -13.03 21.67
N ILE A 160 4.89 -12.75 22.77
CA ILE A 160 5.51 -12.55 24.07
C ILE A 160 6.13 -13.86 24.59
N LEU A 161 5.40 -14.98 24.54
CA LEU A 161 5.92 -16.26 25.02
C LEU A 161 7.14 -16.76 24.22
N LYS A 162 7.21 -16.44 22.91
CA LYS A 162 8.36 -16.79 22.07
C LYS A 162 9.60 -15.94 22.38
N ASN A 163 9.43 -14.64 22.59
CA ASN A 163 10.56 -13.71 22.71
C ASN A 163 11.01 -13.46 24.16
N PHE A 164 10.16 -13.75 25.15
CA PHE A 164 10.44 -13.54 26.57
C PHE A 164 10.32 -14.85 27.35
N PRO A 165 11.36 -15.70 27.38
CA PRO A 165 11.29 -17.07 27.93
C PRO A 165 10.99 -17.12 29.44
N ASN A 166 11.15 -16.00 30.15
CA ASN A 166 10.85 -15.88 31.58
C ASN A 166 9.35 -15.68 31.86
N ILE A 167 8.56 -15.38 30.82
CA ILE A 167 7.12 -15.17 30.88
C ILE A 167 6.39 -16.46 30.56
N GLN A 168 5.39 -16.77 31.37
CA GLN A 168 4.62 -18.01 31.28
C GLN A 168 3.17 -17.76 30.91
N SER A 169 2.66 -16.55 31.15
CA SER A 169 1.29 -16.17 30.85
C SER A 169 1.21 -14.72 30.38
N VAL A 170 0.17 -14.41 29.62
CA VAL A 170 -0.11 -13.06 29.10
C VAL A 170 -1.56 -12.74 29.36
N ILE A 171 -1.82 -11.56 29.93
CA ILE A 171 -3.17 -11.04 30.16
C ILE A 171 -3.30 -9.72 29.41
N ILE A 172 -4.34 -9.59 28.61
CA ILE A 172 -4.66 -8.37 27.87
C ILE A 172 -5.79 -7.65 28.58
N GLN A 173 -5.58 -6.38 28.90
CA GLN A 173 -6.52 -5.49 29.56
C GLN A 173 -6.80 -4.27 28.68
N ILE A 174 -8.06 -3.88 28.59
CA ILE A 174 -8.48 -2.66 27.89
C ILE A 174 -8.79 -1.59 28.93
N ASP A 175 -8.22 -0.40 28.73
CA ASP A 175 -8.47 0.78 29.55
C ASP A 175 -9.97 1.12 29.55
N GLY A 176 -10.54 1.33 30.73
CA GLY A 176 -11.98 1.51 30.92
C GLY A 176 -12.77 0.21 31.17
N GLU A 177 -12.17 -0.98 31.06
CA GLU A 177 -12.81 -2.21 31.54
C GLU A 177 -12.69 -2.30 33.06
N THR A 178 -13.82 -2.23 33.75
CA THR A 178 -13.89 -2.68 35.15
C THR A 178 -13.74 -4.19 35.13
N SER A 179 -12.69 -4.72 35.78
CA SER A 179 -12.58 -6.16 36.01
C SER A 179 -13.77 -6.61 36.87
N THR A 180 -14.85 -7.04 36.22
CA THR A 180 -15.87 -7.84 36.89
C THR A 180 -15.22 -9.18 37.20
N ARG A 181 -14.76 -9.30 38.44
CA ARG A 181 -14.36 -10.55 39.08
C ARG A 181 -15.49 -11.57 39.02
#